data_AF-A0A1V6R0E5-F1
#
_entry.id   AF-A0A1V6R0E5-F1
#
_cell.length_a   1.000
_cell.length_b   1.000
_cell.length_c   1.000
_cell.angle_alpha   90.00
_cell.angle_beta   90.00
_cell.angle_gamma   90.00
#
_symmetry.space_group_name_H-M   'P 1'
#
loop_
_entity.id
_entity.type
_entity.pdbx_description
1 polymer ?
#
loop_
_entity_poly.entity_id
_entity_poly.type
_entity_poly.pdbx_seq_one_letter_code
_entity_poly.pdbx_strand_id
1 'polypeptide(L)'
;MPQMGFLPSPGDHITFEKPKPTEWVIVAELSQEAYQNDKIEVQDGAGPSYAVATFHVYSDLDGQEAYMRVYLQVPHKGTQYLPPNERAKQAAVGYHCEVKAMKAFYEQGSTITPTLLAISEDIQDKQGIIPGGYVIHCVFQRVPGLHLAEDNIIPEYRSTPHRFFLAFSKPERNHIRMVFDKEYRELNKMGWVPTFPRAMSLIWDSDASKL
;
A
#
# COMPACT_ATOMS: atom_id res chain seq x y z
N MET A 1 13.99 -16.97 8.80
CA MET A 1 12.71 -16.34 9.20
C MET A 1 11.61 -17.38 8.97
N PRO A 2 10.65 -17.56 9.88
CA PRO A 2 9.55 -18.50 9.61
C PRO A 2 8.69 -17.93 8.47
N GLN A 3 8.40 -18.75 7.46
CA GLN A 3 7.42 -18.41 6.43
C GLN A 3 6.05 -18.23 7.11
N MET A 4 5.46 -17.04 6.98
CA MET A 4 4.09 -16.81 7.40
C MET A 4 3.17 -17.40 6.32
N GLY A 5 2.66 -18.62 6.55
CA GLY A 5 1.71 -19.31 5.65
C GLY A 5 0.31 -18.67 5.57
N PHE A 6 0.22 -17.35 5.72
CA PHE A 6 -1.02 -16.56 5.69
C PHE A 6 -1.05 -15.56 4.54
N LEU A 7 0.07 -15.42 3.81
CA LEU A 7 0.14 -14.56 2.65
C LEU A 7 -0.10 -15.37 1.37
N PRO A 8 -0.74 -14.78 0.36
CA PRO A 8 -0.91 -15.41 -0.94
C PRO A 8 0.43 -15.75 -1.59
N SER A 9 0.46 -16.86 -2.33
CA SER A 9 1.60 -17.31 -3.12
C SER A 9 1.40 -17.03 -4.61
N PRO A 10 2.48 -16.89 -5.40
CA PRO A 10 2.37 -16.80 -6.86
C PRO A 10 1.54 -17.95 -7.46
N GLY A 11 0.57 -17.59 -8.30
CA GLY A 11 -0.41 -18.51 -8.88
C GLY A 11 -1.71 -18.63 -8.10
N ASP A 12 -1.81 -18.08 -6.89
CA ASP A 12 -3.07 -18.07 -6.15
C ASP A 12 -4.09 -17.14 -6.81
N HIS A 13 -5.36 -17.55 -6.78
CA HIS A 13 -6.50 -16.77 -7.25
C HIS A 13 -7.23 -16.17 -6.06
N ILE A 14 -7.54 -14.87 -6.12
CA ILE A 14 -8.26 -14.15 -5.06
C ILE A 14 -9.42 -13.38 -5.66
N THR A 15 -10.60 -13.59 -5.09
CA THR A 15 -11.84 -12.94 -5.51
C THR A 15 -12.26 -11.84 -4.53
N PHE A 16 -12.80 -10.75 -5.05
CA PHE A 16 -13.31 -9.63 -4.28
C PHE A 16 -14.72 -9.27 -4.73
N GLU A 17 -15.59 -8.93 -3.78
CA GLU A 17 -16.96 -8.47 -4.06
C GLU A 17 -17.05 -6.95 -4.25
N LYS A 18 -16.12 -6.21 -3.67
CA LYS A 18 -16.13 -4.74 -3.64
C LYS A 18 -14.91 -4.16 -4.35
N PRO A 19 -15.04 -3.00 -5.02
CA PRO A 19 -16.28 -2.25 -5.24
C PRO A 19 -17.24 -2.90 -6.25
N LYS A 20 -16.74 -3.89 -7.01
CA LYS A 20 -17.51 -4.80 -7.87
C LYS A 20 -16.83 -6.17 -7.85
N PRO A 21 -17.52 -7.25 -8.24
CA PRO A 21 -16.92 -8.57 -8.38
C PRO A 21 -15.70 -8.54 -9.30
N THR A 22 -14.55 -8.99 -8.79
CA THR A 22 -13.29 -9.13 -9.53
C THR A 22 -12.50 -10.34 -9.05
N GLU A 23 -11.63 -10.86 -9.91
CA GLU A 23 -10.70 -11.94 -9.60
C GLU A 23 -9.30 -11.53 -10.03
N TRP A 24 -8.30 -11.85 -9.22
CA TRP A 24 -6.90 -11.51 -9.45
C TRP A 24 -6.01 -12.71 -9.17
N VAL A 25 -5.01 -12.90 -10.04
CA VAL A 25 -3.97 -13.90 -9.90
C VAL A 25 -2.72 -13.24 -9.34
N ILE A 26 -2.12 -13.85 -8.31
CA ILE A 26 -0.85 -13.40 -7.75
C ILE A 26 0.28 -13.72 -8.73
N VAL A 27 0.97 -12.68 -9.20
CA VAL A 27 2.13 -12.85 -10.10
C VAL A 27 3.42 -12.97 -9.29
N ALA A 28 3.63 -12.05 -8.35
CA ALA A 28 4.83 -12.02 -7.52
C ALA A 28 4.62 -11.25 -6.22
N GLU A 29 5.34 -11.63 -5.16
CA GLU A 29 5.53 -10.79 -3.98
C GLU A 29 6.63 -9.75 -4.28
N LEU A 30 6.33 -8.47 -4.04
CA LEU A 30 7.25 -7.36 -4.27
C LEU A 30 7.93 -6.89 -2.99
N SER A 31 7.21 -6.92 -1.87
CA SER A 31 7.75 -6.56 -0.57
C SER A 31 6.95 -7.17 0.57
N GLN A 32 7.62 -7.36 1.71
CA GLN A 32 6.99 -7.74 2.97
C GLN A 32 7.74 -7.09 4.13
N GLU A 33 7.00 -6.42 5.00
CA GLU A 33 7.51 -5.74 6.18
C GLU A 33 6.64 -6.05 7.40
N ALA A 34 7.24 -6.04 8.59
CA ALA A 34 6.54 -6.25 9.85
C ALA A 34 6.84 -5.12 10.83
N TYR A 35 5.78 -4.53 11.35
CA TYR A 35 5.77 -3.46 12.35
C TYR A 35 5.25 -4.04 13.66
N GLN A 36 6.18 -4.58 14.45
CA GLN A 36 5.86 -5.18 15.75
C GLN A 36 6.18 -4.21 16.87
N ASN A 37 5.14 -3.84 17.60
CA ASN A 37 5.23 -3.11 18.86
C ASN A 37 5.33 -4.11 20.01
N ASP A 38 6.04 -3.77 21.07
CA ASP A 38 5.95 -4.46 22.34
C ASP A 38 4.73 -4.01 23.15
N LYS A 39 4.51 -4.67 24.29
CA LYS A 39 3.33 -4.43 25.13
C LYS A 39 3.30 -3.00 25.70
N ILE A 40 4.46 -2.42 26.01
CA ILE A 40 4.55 -1.07 26.59
C ILE A 40 4.20 -0.05 25.51
N GLU A 41 4.78 -0.18 24.32
CA GLU A 41 4.48 0.68 23.18
C GLU A 41 2.99 0.69 22.83
N VAL A 42 2.34 -0.49 22.86
CA VAL A 42 0.88 -0.58 22.63
C VAL A 42 0.09 0.11 23.74
N GLN A 43 0.50 -0.05 25.00
CA GLN A 43 -0.12 0.64 26.14
C GLN A 43 0.03 2.16 26.06
N ASP A 44 1.14 2.63 25.49
CA ASP A 44 1.44 4.04 25.27
C ASP A 44 0.81 4.61 23.98
N GLY A 45 0.08 3.79 23.22
CA GLY A 45 -0.75 4.23 22.09
C GLY A 45 -0.16 3.99 20.70
N ALA A 46 0.90 3.18 20.55
CA ALA A 46 1.50 2.86 19.23
C ALA A 46 0.57 2.05 18.29
N GLY A 47 -0.58 1.58 18.80
CA GLY A 47 -1.54 0.77 18.04
C GLY A 47 -1.13 -0.71 17.92
N PRO A 48 -1.97 -1.53 17.26
CA PRO A 48 -1.71 -2.96 17.12
C PRO A 48 -0.51 -3.23 16.20
N SER A 49 0.19 -4.34 16.47
CA SER A 49 1.26 -4.80 15.58
C SER A 49 0.68 -5.36 14.28
N TYR A 50 1.37 -5.11 13.17
CA TYR A 50 0.91 -5.55 11.85
C TYR A 50 2.05 -5.88 10.91
N ALA A 51 1.76 -6.67 9.89
CA ALA A 51 2.59 -6.88 8.73
C ALA A 51 1.91 -6.25 7.51
N VAL A 52 2.72 -5.81 6.56
CA VAL A 52 2.28 -5.30 5.26
C VAL A 52 3.06 -6.01 4.17
N ALA A 53 2.37 -6.48 3.14
CA ALA A 53 2.97 -7.07 1.96
C ALA A 53 2.38 -6.44 0.70
N THR A 54 3.20 -6.26 -0.33
CA THR A 54 2.76 -5.77 -1.65
C THR A 54 3.01 -6.85 -2.69
N PHE A 55 2.02 -7.12 -3.51
CA PHE A 55 2.06 -8.10 -4.59
C PHE A 55 1.80 -7.42 -5.93
N HIS A 56 2.43 -7.95 -6.98
CA HIS A 56 2.00 -7.75 -8.36
C HIS A 56 0.88 -8.75 -8.66
N VAL A 57 -0.23 -8.26 -9.20
CA VAL A 57 -1.39 -9.09 -9.53
C VAL A 57 -1.88 -8.78 -10.94
N TYR A 58 -2.54 -9.76 -11.56
CA TYR A 58 -3.10 -9.64 -12.89
C TYR A 58 -4.52 -10.19 -12.95
N SER A 59 -5.35 -9.62 -13.82
CA SER A 59 -6.72 -10.06 -14.09
C SER A 59 -6.79 -10.84 -15.40
N ASP A 60 -7.17 -12.12 -15.34
CA ASP A 60 -7.38 -13.00 -16.50
C ASP A 60 -8.47 -12.47 -17.45
N LEU A 61 -9.41 -11.68 -16.92
CA LEU A 61 -10.60 -11.22 -17.63
C LEU A 61 -10.27 -10.16 -18.70
N ASP A 62 -9.41 -9.21 -18.36
CA ASP A 62 -9.11 -8.03 -19.19
C ASP A 62 -7.61 -7.77 -19.37
N GLY A 63 -6.75 -8.62 -18.79
CA GLY A 63 -5.30 -8.47 -18.85
C GLY A 63 -4.77 -7.29 -18.02
N GLN A 64 -5.60 -6.72 -17.13
CA GLN A 64 -5.20 -5.60 -16.30
C GLN A 64 -4.14 -6.04 -15.26
N GLU A 65 -3.03 -5.29 -15.18
CA GLU A 65 -2.05 -5.39 -14.09
C GLU A 65 -2.38 -4.40 -12.96
N ALA A 66 -2.14 -4.82 -11.73
CA ALA A 66 -2.37 -4.01 -10.54
C ALA A 66 -1.40 -4.35 -9.41
N TYR A 67 -1.42 -3.53 -8.36
CA TYR A 67 -0.79 -3.87 -7.09
C TYR A 67 -1.85 -4.29 -6.09
N MET A 68 -1.55 -5.32 -5.30
CA MET A 68 -2.34 -5.67 -4.14
C MET A 68 -1.53 -5.44 -2.88
N ARG A 69 -2.06 -4.66 -1.95
CA ARG A 69 -1.52 -4.53 -0.60
C ARG A 69 -2.32 -5.34 0.39
N VAL A 70 -1.61 -6.10 1.23
CA VAL A 70 -2.18 -6.89 2.31
C VAL A 70 -1.69 -6.33 3.63
N TYR A 71 -2.61 -5.91 4.48
CA TYR A 71 -2.34 -5.59 5.88
C TYR A 71 -2.87 -6.73 6.75
N LEU A 72 -2.00 -7.31 7.57
CA LEU A 72 -2.33 -8.42 8.45
C LEU A 72 -1.98 -8.06 9.88
N GLN A 73 -2.94 -8.17 10.81
CA GLN A 73 -2.60 -8.03 12.22
C GLN A 73 -1.70 -9.18 12.66
N VAL A 74 -0.59 -8.86 13.32
CA VAL A 74 0.37 -9.85 13.83
C VAL A 74 0.53 -9.69 15.36
N PRO A 75 1.10 -10.69 16.06
CA PRO A 75 1.30 -10.60 17.49
C PRO A 75 2.28 -9.51 17.87
N HIS A 76 2.08 -8.92 19.03
CA HIS A 76 3.06 -8.06 19.68
C HIS A 76 4.38 -8.80 19.85
N LYS A 77 5.47 -8.04 19.85
CA LYS A 77 6.81 -8.57 20.06
C LYS A 77 6.87 -9.37 21.37
N GLY A 78 7.34 -10.61 21.31
CA GLY A 78 7.45 -11.52 22.46
C GLY A 78 6.20 -12.37 22.72
N THR A 79 5.12 -12.19 21.95
CA THR A 79 3.86 -12.94 22.13
C THR A 79 3.56 -13.94 21.02
N GLN A 80 4.47 -14.10 20.06
CA GLN A 80 4.27 -14.93 18.86
C GLN A 80 4.00 -16.40 19.17
N TYR A 81 4.58 -16.90 20.26
CA TYR A 81 4.46 -18.30 20.69
C TYR A 81 3.40 -18.52 21.77
N LEU A 82 2.64 -17.48 22.14
CA LEU A 82 1.53 -17.65 23.06
C LEU A 82 0.42 -18.50 22.42
N PRO A 83 -0.33 -19.25 23.22
CA PRO A 83 -1.50 -19.98 22.76
C PRO A 83 -2.48 -19.09 21.96
N PRO A 84 -3.18 -19.62 20.95
CA PRO A 84 -4.09 -18.82 20.09
C PRO A 84 -5.12 -18.00 20.86
N ASN A 85 -5.66 -18.53 21.97
CA ASN A 85 -6.61 -17.81 22.84
C ASN A 85 -5.98 -16.60 23.56
N GLU A 86 -4.68 -16.63 23.85
CA GLU A 86 -3.97 -15.49 24.43
C GLU A 86 -3.63 -14.45 23.36
N ARG A 87 -3.23 -14.89 22.17
CA ARG A 87 -3.02 -14.02 21.00
C ARG A 87 -4.31 -13.33 20.55
N ALA A 88 -5.45 -14.03 20.62
CA ALA A 88 -6.76 -13.48 20.28
C ALA A 88 -7.14 -12.25 21.12
N LYS A 89 -6.63 -12.13 22.35
CA LYS A 89 -6.87 -10.95 23.20
C LYS A 89 -6.24 -9.67 22.64
N GLN A 90 -5.33 -9.79 21.67
CA GLN A 90 -4.69 -8.66 20.99
C GLN A 90 -5.50 -8.17 19.79
N ALA A 91 -6.53 -8.91 19.36
CA ALA A 91 -7.37 -8.56 18.22
C ALA A 91 -7.87 -7.11 18.33
N ALA A 92 -7.68 -6.36 17.25
CA ALA A 92 -8.03 -4.95 17.17
C ALA A 92 -8.71 -4.65 15.84
N VAL A 93 -9.31 -3.45 15.72
CA VAL A 93 -9.84 -2.97 14.45
C VAL A 93 -8.69 -2.52 13.56
N GLY A 94 -8.67 -2.97 12.30
CA GLY A 94 -7.67 -2.57 11.32
C GLY A 94 -7.87 -1.13 10.88
N TYR A 95 -6.97 -0.24 11.29
CA TYR A 95 -6.96 1.15 10.86
C TYR A 95 -5.65 1.48 10.15
N HIS A 96 -5.71 1.68 8.83
CA HIS A 96 -4.58 2.14 8.04
C HIS A 96 -4.98 3.38 7.24
N CYS A 97 -4.19 4.45 7.37
CA CYS A 97 -4.46 5.73 6.68
C CYS A 97 -4.50 5.56 5.17
N GLU A 98 -3.65 4.70 4.58
CA GLU A 98 -3.65 4.42 3.15
C GLU A 98 -4.98 3.80 2.70
N VAL A 99 -5.48 2.77 3.41
CA VAL A 99 -6.76 2.12 3.08
C VAL A 99 -7.91 3.14 3.14
N LYS A 100 -7.93 4.00 4.16
CA LYS A 100 -8.93 5.07 4.29
C LYS A 100 -8.82 6.08 3.15
N ALA A 101 -7.61 6.48 2.77
CA ALA A 101 -7.37 7.39 1.67
C ALA A 101 -7.85 6.81 0.34
N MET A 102 -7.49 5.55 0.04
CA MET A 102 -7.86 4.87 -1.20
C MET A 102 -9.38 4.76 -1.37
N LYS A 103 -10.12 4.45 -0.30
CA LYS A 103 -11.60 4.48 -0.32
C LYS A 103 -12.13 5.88 -0.61
N ALA A 104 -11.60 6.90 0.08
CA ALA A 104 -12.04 8.27 -0.12
C ALA A 104 -11.74 8.78 -1.54
N PHE A 105 -10.60 8.42 -2.12
CA PHE A 105 -10.25 8.77 -3.50
C PHE A 105 -11.16 8.09 -4.51
N TYR A 106 -11.51 6.83 -4.28
CA TYR A 106 -12.49 6.12 -5.09
C TYR A 106 -13.87 6.78 -5.04
N GLU A 107 -14.37 7.08 -3.84
CA GLU A 107 -15.67 7.74 -3.63
C GLU A 107 -15.74 9.14 -4.26
N GLN A 108 -14.62 9.87 -4.24
CA GLN A 108 -14.51 11.21 -4.83
C GLN A 108 -14.20 11.19 -6.34
N GLY A 109 -13.99 10.01 -6.95
CA GLY A 109 -13.64 9.90 -8.36
C GLY A 109 -12.30 10.56 -8.71
N SER A 110 -11.32 10.48 -7.81
CA SER A 110 -10.00 11.07 -8.00
C SER A 110 -9.35 10.55 -9.28
N THR A 111 -8.87 11.47 -10.12
CA THR A 111 -8.09 11.13 -11.31
C THR A 111 -6.59 11.30 -11.08
N ILE A 112 -6.15 11.77 -9.92
CA ILE A 112 -4.73 12.12 -9.63
C ILE A 112 -4.07 11.13 -8.64
N THR A 113 -4.77 10.05 -8.33
CA THR A 113 -4.30 8.97 -7.46
C THR A 113 -4.58 7.63 -8.13
N PRO A 114 -3.84 6.56 -7.81
CA PRO A 114 -4.19 5.23 -8.27
C PRO A 114 -5.65 4.88 -7.95
N THR A 115 -6.35 4.29 -8.92
CA THR A 115 -7.74 3.88 -8.74
C THR A 115 -7.81 2.66 -7.82
N LEU A 116 -8.72 2.67 -6.84
CA LEU A 116 -9.06 1.46 -6.07
C LEU A 116 -9.84 0.50 -6.97
N LEU A 117 -9.31 -0.71 -7.15
CA LEU A 117 -9.88 -1.73 -8.04
C LEU A 117 -10.62 -2.82 -7.28
N ALA A 118 -10.14 -3.17 -6.09
CA ALA A 118 -10.77 -4.17 -5.23
C ALA A 118 -10.41 -3.95 -3.75
N ILE A 119 -11.28 -4.35 -2.83
CA ILE A 119 -10.99 -4.30 -1.39
C ILE A 119 -11.75 -5.38 -0.60
N SER A 120 -11.07 -6.01 0.35
CA SER A 120 -11.68 -6.81 1.42
C SER A 120 -11.13 -6.37 2.78
N GLU A 121 -11.98 -6.39 3.80
CA GLU A 121 -11.63 -6.10 5.18
C GLU A 121 -12.26 -7.18 6.05
N ASP A 122 -11.47 -8.19 6.35
CA ASP A 122 -11.93 -9.43 6.97
C ASP A 122 -11.29 -9.61 8.35
N ILE A 123 -11.77 -10.64 9.03
CA ILE A 123 -11.31 -11.04 10.36
C ILE A 123 -10.65 -12.42 10.23
N GLN A 124 -9.46 -12.53 10.79
CA GLN A 124 -8.72 -13.78 10.88
C GLN A 124 -9.52 -14.83 11.67
N ASP A 125 -9.57 -16.05 11.13
CA ASP A 125 -10.28 -17.17 11.73
C ASP A 125 -9.62 -17.69 13.03
N LYS A 126 -10.12 -18.81 13.55
CA LYS A 126 -9.61 -19.42 14.79
C LYS A 126 -8.17 -19.96 14.66
N GLN A 127 -7.70 -20.16 13.44
CA GLN A 127 -6.37 -20.66 13.09
C GLN A 127 -5.39 -19.52 12.75
N GLY A 128 -5.90 -18.29 12.59
CA GLY A 128 -5.15 -17.07 12.33
C GLY A 128 -3.96 -16.81 13.25
N ILE A 129 -3.05 -15.93 12.78
CA ILE A 129 -1.92 -15.48 13.61
C ILE A 129 -2.42 -14.64 14.79
N ILE A 130 -3.50 -13.89 14.60
CA ILE A 130 -4.26 -13.29 15.68
C ILE A 130 -5.71 -13.70 15.44
N PRO A 131 -6.22 -14.75 16.10
CA PRO A 131 -7.63 -15.09 15.95
C PRO A 131 -8.52 -13.91 16.33
N GLY A 132 -9.41 -13.50 15.43
CA GLY A 132 -10.23 -12.29 15.60
C GLY A 132 -9.54 -10.97 15.21
N GLY A 133 -8.25 -10.99 14.87
CA GLY A 133 -7.52 -9.83 14.35
C GLY A 133 -7.88 -9.54 12.90
N TYR A 134 -7.55 -8.36 12.41
CA TYR A 134 -7.91 -7.96 11.04
C TYR A 134 -6.98 -8.56 9.98
N VAL A 135 -7.51 -8.67 8.76
CA VAL A 135 -6.76 -8.80 7.51
C VAL A 135 -7.44 -7.94 6.45
N ILE A 136 -6.68 -7.11 5.75
CA ILE A 136 -7.20 -6.18 4.75
C ILE A 136 -6.43 -6.36 3.46
N HIS A 137 -7.15 -6.59 2.37
CA HIS A 137 -6.61 -6.64 1.03
C HIS A 137 -7.09 -5.42 0.26
N CYS A 138 -6.18 -4.72 -0.41
CA CYS A 138 -6.48 -3.52 -1.20
C CYS A 138 -5.78 -3.65 -2.55
N VAL A 139 -6.56 -3.86 -3.62
CA VAL A 139 -6.05 -3.90 -4.99
C VAL A 139 -6.24 -2.53 -5.61
N PHE A 140 -5.18 -1.96 -6.17
CA PHE A 140 -5.22 -0.65 -6.80
C PHE A 140 -4.35 -0.60 -8.05
N GLN A 141 -4.70 0.34 -8.91
CA GLN A 141 -4.12 0.50 -10.23
C GLN A 141 -2.60 0.61 -10.17
N ARG A 142 -1.94 -0.18 -11.01
CA ARG A 142 -0.56 0.10 -11.42
C ARG A 142 -0.61 1.21 -12.47
N VAL A 143 -0.16 2.41 -12.11
CA VAL A 143 -0.15 3.54 -13.05
C VAL A 143 1.05 3.42 -14.00
N PRO A 144 0.88 3.77 -15.30
CA PRO A 144 1.98 3.83 -16.24
C PRO A 144 2.95 4.96 -15.87
N GLY A 145 4.18 4.87 -16.37
CA GLY A 145 5.20 5.90 -16.20
C GLY A 145 6.41 5.45 -15.37
N LEU A 146 7.25 6.42 -15.03
CA LEU A 146 8.54 6.22 -14.40
C LEU A 146 8.55 6.82 -13.00
N HIS A 147 9.11 6.09 -12.03
CA HIS A 147 9.29 6.65 -10.69
C HIS A 147 10.30 7.79 -10.73
N LEU A 148 9.93 8.98 -10.26
CA LEU A 148 10.80 10.17 -10.36
C LEU A 148 12.09 10.07 -9.53
N ALA A 149 12.17 9.10 -8.62
CA ALA A 149 13.34 8.78 -7.80
C ALA A 149 13.83 7.33 -7.98
N GLU A 150 13.67 6.74 -9.17
CA GLU A 150 14.05 5.35 -9.46
C GLU A 150 15.57 5.07 -9.37
N ASP A 151 16.40 6.07 -9.06
CA ASP A 151 17.83 5.86 -8.88
C ASP A 151 18.19 5.10 -7.58
N ASN A 152 17.22 4.70 -6.75
CA ASN A 152 17.38 3.93 -5.51
C ASN A 152 18.41 4.53 -4.53
N ILE A 153 18.74 5.81 -4.69
CA ILE A 153 19.62 6.53 -3.78
C ILE A 153 18.72 7.07 -2.67
N ILE A 154 18.87 6.50 -1.46
CA ILE A 154 18.23 7.02 -0.26
C ILE A 154 18.63 8.50 -0.16
N PRO A 155 17.67 9.44 -0.01
CA PRO A 155 17.98 10.83 0.21
C PRO A 155 18.43 11.01 1.67
N GLU A 156 19.54 10.39 2.05
CA GLU A 156 20.27 10.83 3.22
C GLU A 156 20.93 12.15 2.83
N TYR A 157 20.19 13.24 3.11
CA TYR A 157 20.72 14.60 3.18
C TYR A 157 21.38 15.13 1.90
N ARG A 158 20.64 15.28 0.80
CA ARG A 158 21.14 16.09 -0.32
C ARG A 158 20.16 17.15 -0.79
N SER A 159 20.72 18.35 -1.01
CA SER A 159 20.10 19.48 -1.70
C SER A 159 19.99 19.27 -3.22
N THR A 160 20.42 18.11 -3.74
CA THR A 160 20.45 17.80 -5.18
C THR A 160 19.30 16.88 -5.56
N PRO A 161 18.53 17.18 -6.63
CA PRO A 161 17.47 16.29 -7.11
C PRO A 161 18.02 14.92 -7.55
N HIS A 162 17.16 13.90 -7.53
CA HIS A 162 17.47 12.54 -8.00
C HIS A 162 18.09 12.59 -9.41
N ARG A 163 19.14 11.80 -9.65
CA ARG A 163 19.85 11.73 -10.93
C ARG A 163 18.90 11.37 -12.05
N PHE A 164 17.95 10.49 -11.76
CA PHE A 164 16.90 10.11 -12.70
C PHE A 164 16.06 11.32 -13.11
N PHE A 165 15.57 12.10 -12.14
CA PHE A 165 14.87 13.36 -12.43
C PHE A 165 15.75 14.37 -13.18
N LEU A 166 17.06 14.42 -12.92
CA LEU A 166 17.99 15.31 -13.63
C LEU A 166 18.26 14.89 -15.09
N ALA A 167 17.98 13.64 -15.47
CA ALA A 167 18.13 13.16 -16.84
C ALA A 167 17.09 13.75 -17.80
N PHE A 168 15.93 14.18 -17.27
CA PHE A 168 14.94 14.92 -18.06
C PHE A 168 15.44 16.30 -18.48
N SER A 169 14.99 16.77 -19.64
CA SER A 169 15.31 18.11 -20.14
C SER A 169 14.83 19.19 -19.15
N LYS A 170 15.45 20.39 -19.18
CA LYS A 170 14.98 21.51 -18.34
C LYS A 170 13.50 21.86 -18.59
N PRO A 171 13.01 21.95 -19.84
CA PRO A 171 11.58 22.13 -20.11
C PRO A 171 10.70 21.05 -19.47
N GLU A 172 11.07 19.78 -19.63
CA GLU A 172 10.31 18.65 -19.10
C GLU A 172 10.22 18.69 -17.56
N ARG A 173 11.35 18.93 -16.89
CA ARG A 173 11.36 19.07 -15.42
C ARG A 173 10.53 20.25 -14.93
N ASN A 174 10.45 21.33 -15.70
CA ASN A 174 9.59 22.46 -15.34
C ASN A 174 8.11 22.08 -15.50
N HIS A 175 7.80 21.33 -16.56
CA HIS A 175 6.46 20.82 -16.79
C HIS A 175 5.99 19.87 -15.68
N ILE A 176 6.81 18.88 -15.30
CA ILE A 176 6.56 17.97 -14.18
C ILE A 176 6.25 18.75 -12.89
N ARG A 177 7.04 19.79 -12.58
CA ARG A 177 6.79 20.62 -11.37
C ARG A 177 5.48 21.39 -11.44
N MET A 178 5.10 21.88 -12.62
CA MET A 178 3.81 22.56 -12.80
C MET A 178 2.64 21.60 -12.61
N VAL A 179 2.73 20.38 -13.16
CA VAL A 179 1.71 19.34 -12.97
C VAL A 179 1.63 18.96 -11.50
N PHE A 180 2.76 18.73 -10.83
CA PHE A 180 2.81 18.45 -9.40
C PHE A 180 2.14 19.54 -8.56
N ASP A 181 2.48 20.81 -8.76
CA ASP A 181 1.88 21.91 -7.99
C ASP A 181 0.36 21.97 -8.18
N LYS A 182 -0.12 21.73 -9.40
CA LYS A 182 -1.55 21.66 -9.70
C LYS A 182 -2.22 20.48 -9.00
N GLU A 183 -1.75 19.27 -9.22
CA GLU A 183 -2.39 18.04 -8.72
C GLU A 183 -2.27 17.90 -7.21
N TYR A 184 -1.15 18.31 -6.62
CA TYR A 184 -1.00 18.36 -5.18
C TYR A 184 -2.03 19.30 -4.51
N ARG A 185 -2.36 20.43 -5.14
CA ARG A 185 -3.42 21.33 -4.65
C ARG A 185 -4.80 20.69 -4.77
N GLU A 186 -5.06 19.94 -5.83
CA GLU A 186 -6.32 19.19 -5.96
C GLU A 186 -6.42 18.10 -4.89
N LEU A 187 -5.33 17.37 -4.61
CA LEU A 187 -5.26 16.40 -3.51
C LEU A 187 -5.59 17.05 -2.16
N ASN A 188 -5.03 18.23 -1.90
CA ASN A 188 -5.30 18.97 -0.67
C ASN A 188 -6.78 19.37 -0.55
N LYS A 189 -7.43 19.74 -1.66
CA LYS A 189 -8.87 20.07 -1.67
C LYS A 189 -9.74 18.85 -1.34
N MET A 190 -9.27 17.64 -1.62
CA MET A 190 -9.92 16.38 -1.21
C MET A 190 -9.74 16.09 0.29
N GLY A 191 -9.00 16.92 1.03
CA GLY A 191 -8.77 16.78 2.47
C GLY A 191 -7.63 15.83 2.83
N TRP A 192 -6.77 15.47 1.87
CA TRP A 192 -5.67 14.53 2.07
C TRP A 192 -4.32 15.19 1.82
N VAL A 193 -3.35 14.85 2.67
CA VAL A 193 -1.94 15.22 2.51
C VAL A 193 -1.07 13.98 2.73
N PRO A 194 -0.05 13.73 1.90
CA PRO A 194 0.90 12.65 2.14
C PRO A 194 1.65 12.89 3.45
N THR A 195 1.71 11.88 4.33
CA THR A 195 2.48 11.97 5.59
C THR A 195 3.99 12.08 5.34
N PHE A 196 4.48 11.39 4.31
CA PHE A 196 5.88 11.41 3.90
C PHE A 196 5.98 11.67 2.40
N PRO A 197 5.86 12.94 1.95
CA PRO A 197 5.93 13.27 0.54
C PRO A 197 7.36 13.07 0.03
N ARG A 198 7.61 11.95 -0.65
CA ARG A 198 8.91 11.61 -1.25
C ARG A 198 8.78 11.49 -2.76
N ALA A 199 9.83 11.87 -3.48
CA ALA A 199 9.87 11.74 -4.95
C ALA A 199 9.73 10.28 -5.42
N MET A 200 10.06 9.29 -4.57
CA MET A 200 9.86 7.86 -4.87
C MET A 200 8.39 7.44 -4.94
N SER A 201 7.49 8.25 -4.39
CA SER A 201 6.04 8.05 -4.44
C SER A 201 5.38 8.77 -5.62
N LEU A 202 6.15 9.43 -6.49
CA LEU A 202 5.67 10.11 -7.69
C LEU A 202 6.05 9.32 -8.93
N ILE A 203 5.08 9.10 -9.80
CA ILE A 203 5.25 8.38 -11.06
C ILE A 203 4.91 9.34 -12.19
N TRP A 204 5.83 9.57 -13.12
CA TRP A 204 5.59 10.46 -14.26
C TRP A 204 5.30 9.65 -15.50
N ASP A 205 4.09 9.83 -16.05
CA ASP A 205 3.72 9.37 -17.37
C ASP A 205 3.97 10.49 -18.39
N SER A 206 5.02 10.35 -19.19
CA SER A 206 5.39 11.33 -20.22
C SER A 206 4.39 11.37 -21.37
N ASP A 207 3.75 10.24 -21.69
CA ASP A 207 2.80 10.15 -22.81
C ASP A 207 1.49 10.84 -22.44
N ALA A 208 1.01 10.64 -21.20
CA ALA A 208 -0.17 11.31 -20.67
C ALA A 208 0.12 12.72 -20.11
N SER A 209 1.40 13.10 -19.95
CA SER A 209 1.85 14.34 -19.30
C SER A 209 1.22 14.53 -17.91
N LYS A 210 1.35 13.50 -17.06
CA LYS A 210 0.60 13.36 -15.81
C LYS A 210 1.40 12.68 -14.68
N LEU A 211 1.10 13.01 -13.42
CA LEU A 211 1.60 12.31 -12.22
C LEU A 211 0.60 11.31 -11.60
#